data_AF-A0A6L5EHJ7-F1
#
_entry.id   AF-A0A6L5EHJ7-F1
#
_cell.length_a   1.000
_cell.length_b   1.000
_cell.length_c   1.000
_cell.angle_alpha   90.00
_cell.angle_beta   90.00
_cell.angle_gamma   90.00
#
_symmetry.space_group_name_H-M   'P 1'
#
loop_
_entity.id
_entity.type
_entity.pdbx_description
1 polymer ?
#
loop_
_entity_poly.entity_id
_entity_poly.type
_entity_poly.pdbx_seq_one_letter_code
_entity_poly.pdbx_strand_id
1 'polypeptide(L)'
;INRTIGHGEHAQPAPLPKAHFRTTNEMLDEFAFLGEELARKLVIENTNALAEIFEPVEVVKGDLYTPFIDKAEETVAELTYKKAFEIYGNPLPDIVDLRIEKELT
;
A
#
# COMPACT_ATOMS: atom_id res chain seq x y z
N ILE A 1 -7.65 -4.80 -24.67
CA ILE A 1 -7.48 -4.92 -26.14
C ILE A 1 -8.85 -4.67 -26.76
N ASN A 2 -9.09 -3.49 -27.34
CA ASN A 2 -10.38 -3.18 -27.99
C ASN A 2 -10.39 -3.83 -29.37
N ARG A 3 -11.23 -4.86 -29.54
CA ARG A 3 -11.44 -5.52 -30.84
C ARG A 3 -12.36 -4.63 -31.68
N THR A 4 -12.10 -4.52 -32.98
CA THR A 4 -13.01 -3.85 -33.92
C THR A 4 -13.94 -4.85 -34.60
N ILE A 5 -15.16 -4.42 -34.91
CA ILE A 5 -16.11 -5.10 -35.78
C ILE A 5 -15.96 -4.49 -37.17
N GLY A 6 -15.63 -5.31 -38.16
CA GLY A 6 -15.34 -4.86 -39.54
C GLY A 6 -13.85 -4.61 -39.81
N HIS A 7 -13.52 -4.20 -41.04
CA HIS A 7 -12.14 -3.99 -41.53
C HIS A 7 -12.03 -2.62 -42.22
N GLY A 8 -10.83 -2.03 -42.21
CA GLY A 8 -10.56 -0.73 -42.84
C GLY A 8 -11.04 0.48 -42.02
N GLU A 9 -11.13 1.65 -42.68
CA GLU A 9 -11.46 2.94 -42.04
C GLU A 9 -12.87 3.01 -41.42
N HIS A 10 -13.74 2.06 -41.75
CA HIS A 10 -15.11 1.97 -41.22
C HIS A 10 -15.26 0.97 -40.06
N ALA A 11 -14.16 0.38 -39.59
CA ALA A 11 -14.21 -0.58 -38.50
C ALA A 11 -14.67 0.11 -37.20
N GLN A 12 -15.76 -0.39 -36.61
CA GLN A 12 -16.32 0.16 -35.38
C GLN A 12 -15.74 -0.56 -34.16
N PRO A 13 -15.55 0.12 -33.02
CA PRO A 13 -15.16 -0.57 -31.80
C PRO A 13 -16.25 -1.58 -31.41
N ALA A 14 -15.84 -2.80 -31.06
CA ALA A 14 -16.77 -3.78 -30.51
C ALA A 14 -17.35 -3.25 -29.18
N PRO A 15 -18.64 -3.50 -28.91
CA PRO A 15 -19.22 -3.13 -27.64
C PRO A 15 -18.47 -3.85 -26.51
N LEU A 16 -18.17 -3.10 -25.45
CA LEU A 16 -17.50 -3.66 -24.29
C LEU A 16 -18.45 -4.61 -23.54
N PRO A 17 -17.94 -5.72 -22.99
CA PRO A 17 -18.74 -6.61 -22.18
C PRO A 17 -19.20 -5.91 -20.89
N LYS A 18 -20.35 -6.33 -20.36
CA LYS A 18 -20.85 -5.84 -19.07
C LYS A 18 -20.01 -6.41 -17.92
N ALA A 19 -19.05 -5.61 -17.44
CA ALA A 19 -18.14 -5.96 -16.35
C ALA A 19 -18.28 -4.99 -15.16
N HIS A 20 -19.51 -4.67 -14.77
CA HIS A 20 -19.78 -3.90 -13.55
C HIS A 20 -19.87 -4.83 -12.34
N PHE A 21 -19.79 -4.25 -11.15
CA PHE A 21 -19.94 -4.99 -9.91
C PHE A 21 -21.42 -5.36 -9.70
N ARG A 22 -21.73 -6.64 -9.94
CA ARG A 22 -23.08 -7.17 -9.78
C ARG A 22 -23.40 -7.45 -8.33
N THR A 23 -24.66 -7.29 -7.96
CA THR A 23 -25.21 -7.77 -6.71
C THR A 23 -25.31 -9.30 -6.70
N THR A 24 -25.44 -9.89 -5.52
CA THR A 24 -25.63 -11.34 -5.38
C THR A 24 -26.88 -11.82 -6.12
N ASN A 25 -27.98 -11.06 -6.08
CA ASN A 25 -29.22 -11.43 -6.77
C ASN A 25 -29.04 -11.40 -8.29
N GLU A 26 -28.40 -10.36 -8.83
CA GLU A 26 -28.11 -10.29 -10.26
C GLU A 26 -27.20 -11.45 -10.72
N MET A 27 -26.23 -11.84 -9.89
CA MET A 27 -25.40 -13.02 -10.17
C MET A 27 -26.21 -14.32 -10.14
N LEU A 28 -27.11 -14.50 -9.16
CA LEU A 28 -27.99 -15.67 -9.11
C LEU A 28 -28.90 -15.76 -10.34
N ASP A 29 -29.45 -14.64 -10.79
CA ASP A 29 -30.29 -14.57 -11.99
C ASP A 29 -29.51 -14.94 -13.26
N GLU A 30 -28.28 -14.46 -13.41
CA GLU A 30 -27.39 -14.79 -14.55
C GLU A 30 -27.02 -16.28 -14.58
N PHE A 31 -26.97 -16.95 -13.41
CA PHE A 31 -26.69 -18.39 -13.28
C PHE A 31 -27.94 -19.26 -13.11
N ALA A 32 -29.15 -18.69 -13.17
CA ALA A 32 -30.40 -19.42 -12.93
C ALA A 32 -30.62 -20.61 -13.88
N PHE A 33 -30.03 -20.57 -15.09
CA PHE A 33 -30.09 -21.64 -16.08
C PHE A 33 -29.44 -22.96 -15.62
N LEU A 34 -28.61 -22.93 -14.57
CA LEU A 34 -27.96 -24.10 -13.98
C LEU A 34 -28.82 -24.80 -12.92
N GLY A 35 -29.95 -24.21 -12.53
CA GLY A 35 -30.77 -24.64 -11.40
C GLY A 35 -30.35 -23.99 -10.08
N GLU A 36 -31.33 -23.84 -9.18
CA GLU A 36 -31.20 -23.04 -7.95
C GLU A 36 -30.07 -23.52 -7.02
N GLU A 37 -29.97 -24.84 -6.81
CA GLU A 37 -28.96 -25.44 -5.93
C GLU A 37 -27.54 -25.15 -6.42
N LEU A 38 -27.28 -25.38 -7.73
CA LEU A 38 -25.96 -25.18 -8.30
C LEU A 38 -25.61 -23.69 -8.41
N ALA A 39 -26.57 -22.84 -8.78
CA ALA A 39 -26.38 -21.40 -8.82
C ALA A 39 -26.00 -20.84 -7.44
N ARG A 40 -26.72 -21.25 -6.38
CA ARG A 40 -26.43 -20.85 -5.00
C ARG A 40 -25.04 -21.30 -4.57
N LYS A 41 -24.68 -22.56 -4.83
CA LYS A 41 -23.37 -23.11 -4.49
C LYS A 41 -22.23 -22.33 -5.14
N LEU A 42 -22.37 -21.98 -6.41
CA LEU A 42 -21.33 -21.26 -7.17
C LEU A 42 -21.24 -19.78 -6.79
N VAL A 43 -22.37 -19.10 -6.63
CA VAL A 43 -22.40 -17.64 -6.40
C VAL A 43 -22.15 -17.27 -4.94
N ILE A 44 -22.59 -18.09 -3.98
CA ILE A 44 -22.56 -17.77 -2.54
C ILE A 44 -21.60 -18.69 -1.79
N GLU A 45 -21.82 -20.00 -1.84
CA GLU A 45 -21.16 -20.92 -0.89
C GLU A 45 -19.65 -21.04 -1.17
N ASN A 46 -19.29 -21.27 -2.43
CA ASN A 46 -17.90 -21.40 -2.82
C ASN A 46 -17.13 -20.07 -2.72
N THR A 47 -17.77 -18.94 -3.03
CA THR A 47 -17.13 -17.62 -2.98
C THR A 47 -16.87 -17.20 -1.54
N ASN A 48 -17.80 -17.46 -0.62
CA ASN A 48 -17.59 -17.24 0.82
C ASN A 48 -16.54 -18.19 1.39
N ALA A 49 -16.60 -19.48 1.07
CA ALA A 49 -15.59 -20.45 1.50
C ALA A 49 -14.18 -20.06 1.02
N LEU A 50 -14.07 -19.53 -0.20
CA LEU A 50 -12.79 -19.03 -0.71
C LEU A 50 -12.34 -17.77 0.04
N ALA A 51 -13.27 -16.85 0.35
CA ALA A 51 -12.98 -15.65 1.12
C ALA A 51 -12.47 -15.98 2.54
N GLU A 52 -13.02 -17.01 3.18
CA GLU A 52 -12.62 -17.46 4.52
C GLU A 52 -11.21 -18.04 4.59
N ILE A 53 -10.66 -18.53 3.47
CA ILE A 53 -9.29 -19.08 3.42
C ILE A 53 -8.23 -17.97 3.46
N PHE A 54 -8.57 -16.75 3.07
CA PHE A 54 -7.60 -15.66 3.04
C PHE A 54 -7.44 -15.02 4.41
N GLU A 55 -6.20 -15.00 4.89
CA GLU A 55 -5.83 -14.24 6.09
C GLU A 55 -5.76 -12.74 5.78
N PRO A 56 -6.02 -11.86 6.77
CA PRO A 56 -5.82 -10.43 6.61
C PRO A 56 -4.33 -10.13 6.36
N VAL A 57 -4.04 -9.45 5.25
CA VAL A 57 -2.68 -9.07 4.84
C VAL A 57 -2.51 -7.56 4.92
N GLU A 58 -1.50 -7.10 5.65
CA GLU A 58 -1.05 -5.72 5.63
C GLU A 58 -0.14 -5.49 4.41
N VAL A 59 -0.64 -4.78 3.40
CA VAL A 59 0.08 -4.54 2.13
C VAL A 59 1.20 -3.51 2.30
N VAL A 60 1.01 -2.56 3.20
CA VAL A 60 1.96 -1.48 3.48
C VAL A 60 2.19 -1.44 4.97
N LYS A 61 3.42 -1.66 5.39
CA LYS A 61 3.79 -1.62 6.81
C LYS A 61 3.55 -0.22 7.37
N GLY A 62 2.84 -0.12 8.49
CA GLY A 62 2.62 1.15 9.17
C GLY A 62 3.85 1.70 9.91
N ASP A 63 4.81 0.85 10.28
CA ASP A 63 5.92 1.27 11.14
C ASP A 63 7.07 1.94 10.39
N LEU A 64 7.79 2.80 11.10
CA LEU A 64 9.06 3.35 10.64
C LEU A 64 10.18 2.32 10.87
N TYR A 65 10.77 1.82 9.79
CA TYR A 65 11.91 0.91 9.85
C TYR A 65 13.21 1.69 9.60
N THR A 66 13.77 2.28 10.66
CA THR A 66 15.06 2.97 10.56
C THR A 66 16.21 1.97 10.43
N PRO A 67 17.21 2.23 9.56
CA PRO A 67 18.40 1.40 9.48
C PRO A 67 19.23 1.51 10.76
N PHE A 68 19.81 0.40 11.21
CA PHE A 68 20.79 0.39 12.30
C PHE A 68 22.20 0.43 11.72
N ILE A 69 22.99 1.42 12.15
CA ILE A 69 24.42 1.54 11.83
C ILE A 69 25.17 1.56 13.17
N ASP A 70 26.19 0.73 13.28
CA ASP A 70 26.99 0.66 14.51
C ASP A 70 27.61 2.03 14.82
N LYS A 71 27.52 2.45 16.08
CA LYS A 71 28.00 3.75 16.60
C LYS A 71 27.43 5.00 15.91
N ALA A 72 26.27 4.90 15.27
CA ALA A 72 25.64 6.06 14.62
C ALA A 72 25.35 7.20 15.62
N GLU A 73 24.82 6.87 16.80
CA GLU A 73 24.51 7.86 17.84
C GLU A 73 25.76 8.60 18.34
N GLU A 74 26.83 7.85 18.65
CA GLU A 74 28.12 8.41 19.05
C GLU A 74 28.70 9.33 17.96
N THR A 75 28.68 8.87 16.71
CA THR A 75 29.20 9.61 15.56
C THR A 75 28.42 10.92 15.35
N VAL A 76 27.10 10.89 15.48
CA VAL A 76 26.25 12.08 15.33
C VAL A 76 26.55 13.10 16.44
N ALA A 77 26.68 12.65 17.69
CA ALA A 77 27.05 13.53 18.79
C ALA A 77 28.42 14.18 18.57
N GLU A 78 29.45 13.38 18.25
CA GLU A 78 30.80 13.87 18.01
C GLU A 78 30.87 14.90 16.87
N LEU A 79 30.21 14.61 15.74
CA LEU A 79 30.17 15.53 14.60
C LEU A 79 29.44 16.83 14.93
N THR A 80 28.36 16.75 15.71
CA THR A 80 27.58 17.92 16.13
C THR A 80 28.42 18.84 17.01
N TYR A 81 29.07 18.31 18.05
CA TYR A 81 29.95 19.10 18.92
C TYR A 81 31.18 19.64 18.18
N LYS A 82 31.85 18.81 17.38
CA LYS A 82 32.99 19.25 16.56
C LYS A 82 32.60 20.44 15.68
N LYS A 83 31.42 20.37 15.04
CA LYS A 83 30.97 21.48 14.19
C LYS A 83 30.57 22.71 14.99
N ALA A 84 29.96 22.54 16.16
CA ALA A 84 29.65 23.64 17.05
C ALA A 84 30.92 24.38 17.50
N PHE A 85 31.98 23.67 17.88
CA PHE A 85 33.25 24.27 18.27
C PHE A 85 33.92 25.04 17.11
N GLU A 86 33.81 24.53 15.87
CA GLU A 86 34.32 25.24 14.68
C GLU A 86 33.61 26.58 14.43
N ILE A 87 32.30 26.65 14.72
CA ILE A 87 31.47 27.84 14.41
C ILE A 87 31.48 28.84 15.56
N TYR A 88 31.32 28.37 16.79
CA TYR A 88 31.08 29.20 17.96
C TYR A 88 32.29 29.31 18.89
N GLY A 89 33.36 28.56 18.63
CA GLY A 89 34.56 28.52 19.45
C GLY A 89 34.48 27.50 20.59
N ASN A 90 35.59 27.36 21.32
CA ASN A 90 35.70 26.50 22.49
C ASN A 90 36.25 27.32 23.66
N PRO A 91 35.47 27.54 24.76
CA PRO A 91 34.20 26.88 25.10
C PRO A 91 32.98 27.36 24.30
N LEU A 92 31.95 26.51 24.20
CA LEU A 92 30.67 26.85 23.59
C LEU A 92 29.89 27.85 24.46
N PRO A 93 29.12 28.77 23.87
CA PRO A 93 28.15 29.56 24.61
C PRO A 93 27.04 28.67 25.20
N ASP A 94 26.62 28.94 26.45
CA ASP A 94 25.63 28.14 27.18
C ASP A 94 24.33 27.88 26.39
N ILE A 95 23.84 28.87 25.64
CA ILE A 95 22.62 28.73 24.82
C ILE A 95 22.77 27.67 23.71
N VAL A 96 23.98 27.51 23.17
CA VAL A 96 24.28 26.54 22.10
C VAL A 96 24.45 25.15 22.72
N ASP A 97 25.20 25.06 23.81
CA ASP A 97 25.49 23.82 24.52
C ASP A 97 24.18 23.16 25.02
N LEU A 98 23.36 23.93 25.73
CA LEU A 98 22.05 23.47 26.23
C LEU A 98 21.10 23.04 25.12
N ARG A 99 21.22 23.60 23.90
CA ARG A 99 20.38 23.21 22.77
C ARG A 99 20.84 21.89 22.16
N ILE A 100 22.15 21.67 22.07
CA ILE A 100 22.72 20.43 21.54
C ILE A 100 22.39 19.26 22.46
N GLU A 101 22.54 19.42 23.77
CA GLU A 101 22.15 18.40 24.75
C GLU A 101 20.67 18.01 24.62
N LYS A 102 19.78 19.01 24.44
CA LYS A 102 18.34 18.78 24.31
C LYS A 102 17.93 18.04 23.03
N GLU A 103 18.64 18.23 21.92
CA GLU A 103 18.28 17.62 20.63
C GLU A 103 18.92 16.23 20.43
N LEU A 104 20.01 15.93 21.14
CA LEU A 104 20.68 14.63 21.11
C LEU A 104 20.13 13.62 22.13
N THR A 105 19.29 14.08 23.06
CA THR A 105 18.63 13.25 24.10
C THR A 105 17.15 13.12 23.81
#